data_AF-A0A956I0M5-F1
#
_entry.id   AF-A0A956I0M5-F1
#
_cell.length_a   1.000
_cell.length_b   1.000
_cell.length_c   1.000
_cell.angle_alpha   90.00
_cell.angle_beta   90.00
_cell.angle_gamma   90.00
#
_symmetry.space_group_name_H-M   'P 1'
#
loop_
_entity.id
_entity.type
_entity.pdbx_description
1 polymer ?
#
loop_
_entity_poly.entity_id
_entity_poly.type
_entity_poly.pdbx_seq_one_letter_code
_entity_poly.pdbx_strand_id
1 'polypeptide(L)'
;MRPHLHASLLLALLAGACGTETAPNDGGLDASGPADGGAADGGAVFDGGTHDADGPGDDGGAPPTGDIGTCDPTPGTCPVGSHQVDITTADELVDATRGDGAFASDPPSTCYRIAEGVYEHSANVLMWITRGGDPGAPRRFVGASRAGVVVHARATIEADHVVVENLTFDLTGYAHDGSFNTVTVGEASDVTLSHLDLTGDCATGLRGGHVEVDGGDGVVVECSTIERFGQCAGDGHLDHGVYLASGADITVRDNVIRDNSSRGIQLNTEGGDFGTLDGVTIERNRINGNGHRAYEDGIVINGTGTGTIRRVTIAHNLIYGNFYAGLRFVGAAQSEMVVRANTFYENGIGEAGGSPSEINLDDVGSGADTAVTRNLVVSSRPLIANCYDAAGRGFGLDDDLVGGSGGAGGDCVSGVVSATVTFDDAASGDFHTSTPEAAGYGAYAP
;
A
#
# COMPACT_ATOMS: atom_id res chain seq x y z
N MET A 1 32.09 2.53 -52.83
CA MET A 1 32.65 1.16 -52.76
C MET A 1 33.13 0.89 -51.34
N ARG A 2 32.25 0.31 -50.53
CA ARG A 2 32.52 -0.39 -49.26
C ARG A 2 31.43 -1.48 -49.18
N PRO A 3 31.75 -2.76 -48.92
CA PRO A 3 30.76 -3.81 -49.06
C PRO A 3 29.89 -3.93 -47.80
N HIS A 4 28.62 -4.22 -48.05
CA HIS A 4 27.61 -4.61 -47.08
C HIS A 4 27.95 -5.99 -46.49
N LEU A 5 27.80 -6.12 -45.17
CA LEU A 5 27.67 -7.40 -44.48
C LEU A 5 26.19 -7.58 -44.14
N HIS A 6 25.54 -8.49 -44.88
CA HIS A 6 24.24 -9.05 -44.54
C HIS A 6 24.42 -10.07 -43.42
N ALA A 7 23.71 -9.88 -42.31
CA ALA A 7 23.42 -10.94 -41.35
C ALA A 7 22.05 -11.51 -41.70
N SER A 8 22.04 -12.71 -42.26
CA SER A 8 20.84 -13.53 -42.46
C SER A 8 20.37 -14.05 -41.10
N LEU A 9 19.19 -13.62 -40.66
CA LEU A 9 18.50 -14.21 -39.52
C LEU A 9 17.71 -15.43 -40.01
N LEU A 10 18.12 -16.61 -39.56
CA LEU A 10 17.49 -17.88 -39.84
C LEU A 10 16.23 -18.02 -38.96
N LEU A 11 15.05 -17.93 -39.58
CA LEU A 11 13.77 -18.18 -38.92
C LEU A 11 13.57 -19.69 -38.77
N ALA A 12 13.81 -20.23 -37.58
CA ALA A 12 13.43 -21.59 -37.23
C ALA A 12 12.00 -21.60 -36.67
N LEU A 13 11.06 -22.14 -37.46
CA LEU A 13 9.78 -22.61 -36.94
C LEU A 13 10.04 -23.79 -36.00
N LEU A 14 9.77 -23.61 -34.71
CA LEU A 14 9.54 -24.69 -33.76
C LEU A 14 8.10 -24.63 -33.29
N ALA A 15 7.27 -25.48 -33.89
CA ALA A 15 6.05 -25.96 -33.25
C ALA A 15 6.48 -26.84 -32.06
N GLY A 16 6.15 -26.42 -30.85
CA GLY A 16 6.51 -27.10 -29.61
C GLY A 16 5.41 -26.97 -28.58
N ALA A 17 4.69 -28.08 -28.38
CA ALA A 17 3.82 -28.49 -27.29
C ALA A 17 3.47 -27.47 -26.18
N CYS A 18 2.16 -27.39 -25.87
CA CYS A 18 1.64 -26.97 -24.59
C CYS A 18 2.31 -27.79 -23.46
N GLY A 19 3.34 -27.21 -22.84
CA GLY A 19 3.90 -27.68 -21.59
C GLY A 19 3.05 -27.16 -20.46
N THR A 20 2.52 -28.08 -19.64
CA THR A 20 2.07 -27.77 -18.29
C THR A 20 3.30 -27.36 -17.50
N GLU A 21 3.58 -26.06 -17.42
CA GLU A 21 4.57 -25.54 -16.50
C GLU A 21 4.01 -25.69 -15.09
N THR A 22 4.60 -26.62 -14.34
CA THR A 22 4.52 -26.62 -12.88
C THR A 22 5.05 -25.29 -12.38
N ALA A 23 4.18 -24.52 -11.74
CA ALA A 23 4.52 -23.26 -11.10
C ALA A 23 5.80 -23.42 -10.25
N PRO A 24 6.75 -22.47 -10.31
CA PRO A 24 7.89 -22.45 -9.39
C PRO A 24 7.34 -22.19 -7.98
N ASN A 25 7.82 -23.00 -7.02
CA ASN A 25 7.48 -22.96 -5.60
C ASN A 25 7.19 -21.54 -5.10
N ASP A 26 5.90 -21.28 -4.84
CA ASP A 26 5.49 -20.32 -3.82
C ASP A 26 6.28 -20.68 -2.55
N GLY A 27 6.86 -19.67 -1.90
CA GLY A 27 7.47 -19.77 -0.57
C GLY A 27 6.42 -20.06 0.49
N GLY A 28 5.71 -21.19 0.34
CA GLY A 28 4.93 -21.80 1.39
C GLY A 28 5.85 -21.97 2.58
N LEU A 29 5.60 -21.16 3.60
CA LEU A 29 6.16 -21.31 4.92
C LEU A 29 5.68 -22.67 5.45
N ASP A 30 6.51 -23.69 5.21
CA ASP A 30 6.31 -25.01 5.78
C ASP A 30 6.54 -24.88 7.28
N ALA A 31 5.44 -24.85 8.04
CA ALA A 31 5.42 -24.88 9.48
C ALA A 31 5.92 -26.26 9.97
N SER A 32 7.24 -26.47 9.99
CA SER A 32 7.87 -27.56 10.72
C SER A 32 8.34 -27.07 12.09
N GLY A 33 7.84 -27.72 13.14
CA GLY A 33 7.96 -27.35 14.55
C GLY A 33 9.38 -27.26 15.15
N PRO A 34 9.46 -26.98 16.47
CA PRO A 34 10.54 -26.23 17.07
C PRO A 34 11.80 -27.07 17.27
N ALA A 35 12.96 -26.46 17.01
CA ALA A 35 14.22 -26.93 17.57
C ALA A 35 14.42 -26.27 18.94
N ASP A 36 14.31 -27.09 19.99
CA ASP A 36 14.71 -26.76 21.35
C ASP A 36 16.14 -26.20 21.39
N GLY A 37 16.27 -24.99 21.92
CA GLY A 37 17.54 -24.28 22.01
C GLY A 37 17.61 -23.31 23.20
N GLY A 38 17.67 -23.87 24.41
CA GLY A 38 18.50 -23.36 25.51
C GLY A 38 18.34 -21.90 25.96
N ALA A 39 17.62 -21.76 27.08
CA ALA A 39 17.60 -20.65 28.02
C ALA A 39 18.87 -19.78 28.12
N ALA A 40 18.66 -18.46 28.14
CA ALA A 40 19.44 -17.55 28.96
C ALA A 40 18.47 -16.66 29.76
N ASP A 41 18.39 -16.95 31.05
CA ASP A 41 17.76 -16.13 32.08
C ASP A 41 18.32 -14.69 32.04
N GLY A 42 17.40 -13.75 31.84
CA GLY A 42 17.64 -12.32 31.99
C GLY A 42 16.37 -11.65 32.46
N GLY A 43 15.98 -11.91 33.71
CA GLY A 43 14.82 -11.31 34.35
C GLY A 43 14.92 -9.78 34.40
N ALA A 44 14.25 -9.11 33.45
CA ALA A 44 13.82 -7.75 33.62
C ALA A 44 12.41 -7.78 34.19
N VAL A 45 12.30 -7.49 35.49
CA VAL A 45 11.04 -7.14 36.13
C VAL A 45 10.65 -5.78 35.55
N PHE A 46 9.76 -5.78 34.56
CA PHE A 46 9.03 -4.59 34.18
C PHE A 46 7.92 -4.40 35.21
N ASP A 47 8.16 -3.43 36.10
CA ASP A 47 7.14 -2.85 36.96
C ASP A 47 6.02 -2.33 36.05
N GLY A 48 4.77 -2.71 36.35
CA GLY A 48 3.56 -2.33 35.64
C GLY A 48 3.22 -0.86 35.82
N GLY A 49 4.19 0.02 35.57
CA GLY A 49 3.99 1.44 35.46
C GLY A 49 3.01 1.68 34.33
N THR A 50 1.88 2.29 34.67
CA THR A 50 0.98 2.95 33.74
C THR A 50 1.83 3.70 32.73
N HIS A 51 1.91 3.19 31.50
CA HIS A 51 2.46 3.94 30.38
C HIS A 51 1.50 5.10 30.14
N ASP A 52 1.75 6.21 30.82
CA ASP A 52 1.29 7.52 30.36
C ASP A 52 1.94 7.68 28.98
N ALA A 53 1.13 7.45 27.95
CA ALA A 53 1.46 7.51 26.55
C ALA A 53 1.76 8.96 26.12
N ASP A 54 2.74 9.58 26.75
CA ASP A 54 3.35 10.83 26.32
C ASP A 54 4.30 10.54 25.13
N GLY A 55 3.74 9.91 24.09
CA GLY A 55 4.31 9.90 22.74
C GLY A 55 4.17 11.28 22.10
N PRO A 56 4.93 11.56 21.02
CA PRO A 56 5.13 12.91 20.52
C PRO A 56 3.82 13.53 20.01
N GLY A 57 3.28 14.48 20.78
CA GLY A 57 2.34 15.50 20.31
C GLY A 57 1.07 14.96 19.66
N ASP A 58 0.14 14.44 20.46
CA ASP A 58 -1.28 14.51 20.09
C ASP A 58 -1.69 15.99 20.14
N ASP A 59 -1.48 16.66 19.01
CA ASP A 59 -2.14 17.90 18.69
C ASP A 59 -3.63 17.55 18.60
N GLY A 60 -4.35 17.66 19.73
CA GLY A 60 -5.80 17.41 19.87
C GLY A 60 -6.66 18.36 19.03
N GLY A 61 -6.37 18.45 17.74
CA GLY A 61 -7.21 19.02 16.72
C GLY A 61 -8.52 18.25 16.69
N ALA A 62 -9.61 18.97 16.42
CA ALA A 62 -10.88 18.30 16.21
C ALA A 62 -10.75 17.28 15.08
N PRO A 63 -11.45 16.13 15.17
CA PRO A 63 -11.39 15.10 14.13
C PRO A 63 -11.71 15.75 12.79
N PRO A 64 -10.98 15.38 11.72
CA PRO A 64 -11.30 15.86 10.39
C PRO A 64 -12.75 15.51 10.07
N THR A 65 -13.56 16.53 9.79
CA THR A 65 -15.02 16.41 9.56
C THR A 65 -15.37 15.88 8.16
N GLY A 66 -14.46 15.11 7.55
CA GLY A 66 -14.58 14.61 6.19
C GLY A 66 -14.61 13.09 6.12
N ASP A 67 -15.27 12.56 5.10
CA ASP A 67 -15.31 11.13 4.84
C ASP A 67 -13.91 10.60 4.49
N ILE A 68 -13.59 9.43 5.04
CA ILE A 68 -12.30 8.75 4.86
C ILE A 68 -12.22 8.20 3.43
N GLY A 69 -11.07 8.39 2.77
CA GLY A 69 -10.88 8.00 1.38
C GLY A 69 -11.71 8.81 0.38
N THR A 70 -12.21 10.00 0.77
CA THR A 70 -12.88 10.90 -0.16
C THR A 70 -12.04 12.16 -0.38
N CYS A 71 -11.82 12.50 -1.64
CA CYS A 71 -11.21 13.75 -2.04
C CYS A 71 -12.06 14.42 -3.13
N ASP A 72 -12.02 15.74 -3.17
CA ASP A 72 -12.75 16.52 -4.18
C ASP A 72 -12.13 16.27 -5.56
N PRO A 73 -12.88 15.79 -6.57
CA PRO A 73 -12.36 15.54 -7.91
C PRO A 73 -12.17 16.86 -8.70
N THR A 74 -11.57 17.88 -8.09
CA THR A 74 -11.31 19.15 -8.76
C THR A 74 -10.44 18.94 -10.01
N PRO A 75 -10.78 19.60 -11.14
CA PRO A 75 -9.95 19.56 -12.32
C PRO A 75 -8.51 19.98 -12.02
N GLY A 76 -7.54 19.32 -12.65
CA GLY A 76 -6.15 19.67 -12.48
C GLY A 76 -5.84 21.03 -13.11
N THR A 77 -5.19 21.90 -12.34
CA THR A 77 -4.72 23.20 -12.80
C THR A 77 -3.27 23.42 -12.38
N CYS A 78 -2.45 23.91 -13.32
CA CYS A 78 -1.11 24.33 -12.99
C CYS A 78 -1.12 25.48 -11.97
N PRO A 79 -0.19 25.50 -10.99
CA PRO A 79 -0.10 26.59 -10.03
C PRO A 79 0.04 27.96 -10.72
N VAL A 80 -0.63 28.97 -10.17
CA VAL A 80 -0.55 30.33 -10.69
C VAL A 80 0.90 30.81 -10.73
N GLY A 81 1.35 31.27 -11.90
CA GLY A 81 2.71 31.77 -12.11
C GLY A 81 3.74 30.71 -12.51
N SER A 82 3.37 29.43 -12.60
CA SER A 82 4.22 28.39 -13.18
C SER A 82 4.40 28.58 -14.69
N HIS A 83 5.49 28.04 -15.24
CA HIS A 83 5.65 27.90 -16.69
C HIS A 83 4.79 26.72 -17.14
N GLN A 84 3.62 26.99 -17.69
CA GLN A 84 2.72 25.96 -18.18
C GLN A 84 3.06 25.58 -19.63
N VAL A 85 3.11 24.27 -19.89
CA VAL A 85 3.24 23.67 -21.22
C VAL A 85 2.06 22.71 -21.40
N ASP A 86 1.28 22.87 -22.47
CA ASP A 86 0.18 21.96 -22.77
C ASP A 86 0.69 20.73 -23.54
N ILE A 87 0.29 19.54 -23.10
CA ILE A 87 0.64 18.24 -23.70
C ILE A 87 -0.62 17.62 -24.31
N THR A 88 -0.61 17.38 -25.62
CA THR A 88 -1.81 16.96 -26.37
C THR A 88 -1.67 15.61 -27.06
N THR A 89 -0.48 15.02 -27.04
CA THR A 89 -0.19 13.72 -27.68
C THR A 89 0.67 12.84 -26.79
N ALA A 90 0.66 11.53 -27.05
CA ALA A 90 1.52 10.56 -26.36
C ALA A 90 3.02 10.84 -26.58
N ASP A 91 3.43 11.20 -27.80
CA ASP A 91 4.83 11.52 -28.11
C ASP A 91 5.30 12.76 -27.34
N GLU A 92 4.47 13.80 -27.24
CA GLU A 92 4.76 14.97 -26.41
C GLU A 92 4.91 14.60 -24.93
N LEU A 93 4.06 13.71 -24.41
CA LEU A 93 4.14 13.25 -23.02
C LEU A 93 5.42 12.45 -22.75
N VAL A 94 5.82 11.58 -23.69
CA VAL A 94 7.09 10.84 -23.63
C VAL A 94 8.27 11.81 -23.57
N ASP A 95 8.34 12.77 -24.50
CA ASP A 95 9.44 13.74 -24.55
C ASP A 95 9.44 14.65 -23.30
N ALA A 96 8.28 15.08 -22.81
CA ALA A 96 8.15 15.95 -21.64
C ALA A 96 8.59 15.25 -20.35
N THR A 97 8.21 13.99 -20.16
CA THR A 97 8.61 13.20 -18.98
C THR A 97 10.12 12.96 -18.95
N ARG A 98 10.75 12.77 -20.11
CA ARG A 98 12.21 12.61 -20.22
C ARG A 98 13.00 13.92 -20.23
N GLY A 99 12.31 15.04 -20.41
CA GLY A 99 12.97 16.33 -20.65
C GLY A 99 13.82 16.30 -21.92
N ASP A 100 13.27 15.75 -23.00
CA ASP A 100 13.90 15.60 -24.31
C ASP A 100 13.23 16.52 -25.35
N GLY A 101 13.78 16.54 -26.56
CA GLY A 101 13.17 17.21 -27.71
C GLY A 101 12.89 18.69 -27.46
N ALA A 102 11.64 19.10 -27.63
CA ALA A 102 11.19 20.48 -27.43
C ALA A 102 11.19 20.91 -25.95
N PHE A 103 11.22 19.96 -25.01
CA PHE A 103 11.08 20.19 -23.57
C PHE A 103 12.44 20.16 -22.84
N ALA A 104 13.55 19.92 -23.55
CA ALA A 104 14.87 19.77 -22.96
C ALA A 104 15.42 21.02 -22.25
N SER A 105 14.90 22.21 -22.61
CA SER A 105 15.26 23.50 -22.02
C SER A 105 14.24 24.03 -21.01
N ASP A 106 13.20 23.27 -20.70
CA ASP A 106 12.14 23.71 -19.80
C ASP A 106 12.68 23.86 -18.37
N PRO A 107 12.33 24.95 -17.65
CA PRO A 107 12.81 25.17 -16.29
C PRO A 107 12.34 24.04 -15.33
N PRO A 108 13.05 23.81 -14.21
CA PRO A 108 12.67 22.79 -13.23
C PRO A 108 11.21 22.91 -12.74
N SER A 109 10.71 24.14 -12.57
CA SER A 109 9.35 24.44 -12.11
C SER A 109 8.25 24.38 -13.18
N THR A 110 8.52 23.71 -14.32
CA THR A 110 7.56 23.58 -15.40
C THR A 110 6.38 22.71 -14.97
N CYS A 111 5.18 23.16 -15.34
CA CYS A 111 3.95 22.40 -15.19
C CYS A 111 3.45 21.95 -16.56
N TYR A 112 3.50 20.65 -16.80
CA TYR A 112 2.95 20.02 -17.99
C TYR A 112 1.47 19.73 -17.77
N ARG A 113 0.61 20.51 -18.42
CA ARG A 113 -0.83 20.30 -18.38
C ARG A 113 -1.24 19.35 -19.50
N ILE A 114 -1.65 18.15 -19.14
CA ILE A 114 -2.00 17.08 -20.07
C ILE A 114 -3.48 17.25 -20.45
N ALA A 115 -3.75 17.40 -21.75
CA ALA A 115 -5.10 17.58 -22.26
C ALA A 115 -5.92 16.28 -22.13
N GLU A 116 -7.25 16.42 -22.17
CA GLU A 116 -8.16 15.27 -22.19
C GLU A 116 -7.87 14.38 -23.41
N GLY A 117 -7.80 13.08 -23.20
CA GLY A 117 -7.45 12.11 -24.24
C GLY A 117 -7.01 10.77 -23.69
N VAL A 118 -6.86 9.81 -24.60
CA VAL A 118 -6.25 8.52 -24.31
C VAL A 118 -4.81 8.54 -24.83
N TYR A 119 -3.87 8.27 -23.94
CA TYR A 119 -2.44 8.29 -24.17
C TYR A 119 -1.94 6.85 -24.17
N GLU A 120 -1.75 6.33 -25.38
CA GLU A 120 -1.22 5.00 -25.66
C GLU A 120 0.13 5.14 -26.38
N HIS A 121 1.08 4.28 -26.05
CA HIS A 121 2.37 4.24 -26.72
C HIS A 121 2.84 2.79 -26.89
N SER A 122 3.61 2.51 -27.93
CA SER A 122 4.16 1.16 -28.20
C SER A 122 5.19 0.70 -27.15
N ALA A 123 5.61 1.60 -26.26
CA ALA A 123 6.51 1.28 -25.15
C ALA A 123 5.69 0.98 -23.91
N ASN A 124 6.12 -0.02 -23.13
CA ASN A 124 5.42 -0.42 -21.92
C ASN A 124 5.37 0.69 -20.85
N VAL A 125 6.39 1.54 -20.82
CA VAL A 125 6.46 2.73 -19.97
C VAL A 125 6.34 3.96 -20.86
N LEU A 126 5.22 4.65 -20.72
CA LEU A 126 4.95 5.89 -21.46
C LEU A 126 5.54 7.08 -20.70
N MET A 127 5.26 7.17 -19.39
CA MET A 127 5.76 8.23 -18.54
C MET A 127 7.05 7.78 -17.86
N TRP A 128 8.20 8.13 -18.42
CA TRP A 128 9.49 7.89 -17.77
C TRP A 128 10.08 9.23 -17.33
N ILE A 129 9.84 9.57 -16.07
CA ILE A 129 10.19 10.87 -15.50
C ILE A 129 11.64 10.82 -15.01
N THR A 130 12.54 11.31 -15.86
CA THR A 130 14.00 11.35 -15.61
C THR A 130 14.51 12.75 -15.30
N ARG A 131 13.61 13.75 -15.30
CA ARG A 131 13.90 15.11 -14.87
C ARG A 131 12.94 15.58 -13.81
N GLY A 132 13.51 16.16 -12.76
CA GLY A 132 12.82 16.65 -11.58
C GLY A 132 12.67 18.16 -11.56
N GLY A 133 12.07 18.65 -10.47
CA GLY A 133 12.05 20.06 -10.11
C GLY A 133 13.18 20.46 -9.17
N ASP A 134 12.98 21.56 -8.45
CA ASP A 134 13.81 21.97 -7.31
C ASP A 134 12.96 21.89 -6.02
N PRO A 135 13.56 21.82 -4.81
CA PRO A 135 12.82 21.90 -3.55
C PRO A 135 11.90 23.14 -3.50
N GLY A 136 10.61 22.93 -3.25
CA GLY A 136 9.59 23.99 -3.24
C GLY A 136 9.15 24.48 -4.62
N ALA A 137 9.70 23.94 -5.70
CA ALA A 137 9.33 24.22 -7.08
C ALA A 137 9.35 22.91 -7.91
N PRO A 138 8.49 21.94 -7.56
CA PRO A 138 8.51 20.64 -8.21
C PRO A 138 8.10 20.73 -9.68
N ARG A 139 8.61 19.80 -10.48
CA ARG A 139 8.13 19.59 -11.85
C ARG A 139 6.79 18.85 -11.77
N ARG A 140 5.79 19.33 -12.51
CA ARG A 140 4.41 18.83 -12.39
C ARG A 140 3.91 18.23 -13.69
N PHE A 141 3.21 17.11 -13.59
CA PHE A 141 2.45 16.47 -14.66
C PHE A 141 0.99 16.40 -14.22
N VAL A 142 0.16 17.27 -14.79
CA VAL A 142 -1.19 17.58 -14.31
C VAL A 142 -2.19 17.26 -15.40
N GLY A 143 -3.05 16.26 -15.21
CA GLY A 143 -4.15 16.03 -16.13
C GLY A 143 -5.21 17.12 -16.06
N ALA A 144 -5.79 17.47 -17.21
CA ALA A 144 -6.89 18.43 -17.28
C ALA A 144 -8.09 17.98 -16.43
N SER A 145 -8.33 16.67 -16.35
CA SER A 145 -9.16 16.03 -15.35
C SER A 145 -8.71 14.60 -15.10
N ARG A 146 -8.95 14.10 -13.88
CA ARG A 146 -8.67 12.73 -13.48
C ARG A 146 -9.30 11.70 -14.42
N ALA A 147 -10.59 11.86 -14.73
CA ALA A 147 -11.34 10.91 -15.55
C ALA A 147 -11.16 11.07 -17.07
N GLY A 148 -10.70 12.23 -17.54
CA GLY A 148 -10.60 12.51 -18.98
C GLY A 148 -9.18 12.36 -19.56
N VAL A 149 -8.15 12.31 -18.71
CA VAL A 149 -6.77 11.98 -19.11
C VAL A 149 -6.46 10.55 -18.74
N VAL A 150 -6.51 9.66 -19.73
CA VAL A 150 -6.31 8.22 -19.54
C VAL A 150 -4.96 7.81 -20.13
N VAL A 151 -4.06 7.33 -19.29
CA VAL A 151 -2.78 6.73 -19.69
C VAL A 151 -2.96 5.21 -19.70
N HIS A 152 -2.96 4.63 -20.89
CA HIS A 152 -3.02 3.17 -21.06
C HIS A 152 -1.59 2.63 -21.22
N ALA A 153 -0.79 2.82 -20.17
CA ALA A 153 0.62 2.44 -20.09
C ALA A 153 1.11 2.59 -18.65
N ARG A 154 2.39 2.29 -18.41
CA ARG A 154 3.02 2.46 -17.10
C ARG A 154 3.77 3.78 -16.96
N ALA A 155 4.10 4.11 -15.70
CA ALA A 155 5.00 5.18 -15.32
C ALA A 155 6.19 4.70 -14.49
N THR A 156 7.33 5.39 -14.63
CA THR A 156 8.52 5.22 -13.81
C THR A 156 9.10 6.59 -13.48
N ILE A 157 9.37 6.85 -12.20
CA ILE A 157 9.88 8.11 -11.68
C ILE A 157 11.27 7.87 -11.08
N GLU A 158 12.28 8.50 -11.68
CA GLU A 158 13.69 8.39 -11.30
C GLU A 158 14.30 9.77 -10.99
N ALA A 159 13.46 10.78 -10.77
CA ALA A 159 13.90 12.14 -10.50
C ALA A 159 13.15 12.77 -9.33
N ASP A 160 13.86 13.62 -8.59
CA ASP A 160 13.36 14.26 -7.38
C ASP A 160 12.37 15.40 -7.65
N HIS A 161 11.58 15.78 -6.65
CA HIS A 161 10.68 16.94 -6.68
C HIS A 161 9.69 16.85 -7.84
N VAL A 162 8.95 15.75 -7.89
CA VAL A 162 7.98 15.43 -8.96
C VAL A 162 6.57 15.37 -8.38
N VAL A 163 5.63 16.00 -9.06
CA VAL A 163 4.20 15.83 -8.78
C VAL A 163 3.52 15.25 -10.01
N VAL A 164 2.80 14.13 -9.82
CA VAL A 164 1.90 13.55 -10.82
C VAL A 164 0.49 13.63 -10.25
N GLU A 165 -0.40 14.34 -10.91
CA GLU A 165 -1.74 14.59 -10.39
C GLU A 165 -2.86 14.60 -11.44
N ASN A 166 -4.06 14.18 -11.02
CA ASN A 166 -5.28 14.19 -11.82
C ASN A 166 -5.20 13.38 -13.13
N LEU A 167 -4.78 12.12 -13.04
CA LEU A 167 -4.69 11.19 -14.17
C LEU A 167 -5.39 9.87 -13.87
N THR A 168 -5.86 9.19 -14.91
CA THR A 168 -6.22 7.77 -14.84
C THR A 168 -5.12 6.94 -15.50
N PHE A 169 -4.59 5.94 -14.81
CA PHE A 169 -3.88 4.82 -15.41
C PHE A 169 -4.83 3.63 -15.49
N ASP A 170 -5.30 3.34 -16.69
CA ASP A 170 -6.21 2.23 -16.94
C ASP A 170 -5.48 1.13 -17.69
N LEU A 171 -5.17 0.05 -16.98
CA LEU A 171 -4.51 -1.14 -17.49
C LEU A 171 -5.49 -2.28 -17.78
N THR A 172 -6.79 -2.01 -17.90
CA THR A 172 -7.80 -3.01 -18.29
C THR A 172 -7.48 -3.58 -19.66
N GLY A 173 -7.34 -4.91 -19.77
CA GLY A 173 -6.93 -5.58 -21.00
C GLY A 173 -5.45 -5.39 -21.35
N TYR A 174 -4.66 -4.76 -20.49
CA TYR A 174 -3.22 -4.62 -20.64
C TYR A 174 -2.54 -5.96 -20.35
N ALA A 175 -2.43 -6.80 -21.38
CA ALA A 175 -1.76 -8.09 -21.30
C ALA A 175 -0.25 -7.92 -21.45
N HIS A 176 0.48 -8.11 -20.35
CA HIS A 176 1.94 -8.18 -20.36
C HIS A 176 2.39 -9.33 -19.48
N ASP A 177 3.32 -10.15 -19.97
CA ASP A 177 3.87 -11.26 -19.21
C ASP A 177 4.77 -10.74 -18.07
N GLY A 178 4.74 -11.44 -16.93
CA GLY A 178 5.66 -11.24 -15.82
C GLY A 178 5.27 -10.15 -14.83
N SER A 179 6.21 -9.82 -13.94
CA SER A 179 5.99 -8.85 -12.87
C SER A 179 6.14 -7.41 -13.36
N PHE A 180 5.22 -6.54 -12.98
CA PHE A 180 5.35 -5.10 -13.23
C PHE A 180 4.47 -4.27 -12.30
N ASN A 181 4.77 -2.97 -12.25
CA ASN A 181 4.00 -1.99 -11.50
C ASN A 181 3.37 -0.97 -12.46
N THR A 182 2.23 -0.41 -12.06
CA THR A 182 1.60 0.68 -12.85
C THR A 182 2.44 1.94 -12.76
N VAL A 183 2.85 2.31 -11.55
CA VAL A 183 3.77 3.41 -11.24
C VAL A 183 4.88 2.88 -10.34
N THR A 184 6.13 3.02 -10.78
CA THR A 184 7.32 2.78 -9.92
C THR A 184 7.95 4.12 -9.58
N VAL A 185 8.16 4.37 -8.28
CA VAL A 185 9.06 5.39 -7.76
C VAL A 185 10.34 4.68 -7.35
N GLY A 186 11.43 4.92 -8.08
CA GLY A 186 12.74 4.38 -7.73
C GLY A 186 13.41 5.16 -6.61
N GLU A 187 14.72 5.40 -6.72
CA GLU A 187 15.53 6.18 -5.76
C GLU A 187 15.25 7.71 -5.77
N ALA A 188 14.02 8.12 -6.12
CA ALA A 188 13.61 9.51 -6.21
C ALA A 188 13.06 10.05 -4.88
N SER A 189 13.37 11.31 -4.58
CA SER A 189 12.92 12.00 -3.37
C SER A 189 11.85 13.06 -3.63
N ASP A 190 11.00 13.33 -2.63
CA ASP A 190 9.96 14.38 -2.69
C ASP A 190 9.04 14.19 -3.91
N VAL A 191 8.44 13.01 -3.99
CA VAL A 191 7.50 12.62 -5.06
C VAL A 191 6.08 12.61 -4.51
N THR A 192 5.16 13.27 -5.20
CA THR A 192 3.73 13.23 -4.87
C THR A 192 2.94 12.60 -6.02
N LEU A 193 2.20 11.53 -5.70
CA LEU A 193 1.20 10.89 -6.54
C LEU A 193 -0.17 11.22 -5.96
N SER A 194 -0.95 12.07 -6.63
CA SER A 194 -2.16 12.66 -6.05
C SER A 194 -3.35 12.60 -7.01
N HIS A 195 -4.55 12.29 -6.50
CA HIS A 195 -5.77 12.26 -7.32
C HIS A 195 -5.63 11.36 -8.56
N LEU A 196 -5.05 10.17 -8.39
CA LEU A 196 -4.89 9.19 -9.46
C LEU A 196 -6.02 8.15 -9.42
N ASP A 197 -6.53 7.75 -10.57
CA ASP A 197 -7.26 6.49 -10.74
C ASP A 197 -6.28 5.45 -11.28
N LEU A 198 -5.95 4.44 -10.48
CA LEU A 198 -5.09 3.32 -10.86
C LEU A 198 -5.98 2.08 -10.92
N THR A 199 -6.22 1.57 -12.12
CA THR A 199 -7.12 0.42 -12.31
C THR A 199 -6.59 -0.59 -13.33
N GLY A 200 -7.05 -1.83 -13.19
CA GLY A 200 -6.76 -2.94 -14.09
C GLY A 200 -7.85 -3.99 -14.07
N ASP A 201 -7.51 -5.18 -14.55
CA ASP A 201 -8.36 -6.35 -14.53
C ASP A 201 -7.52 -7.64 -14.33
N CYS A 202 -8.14 -8.79 -14.58
CA CYS A 202 -7.49 -10.09 -14.49
C CYS A 202 -6.34 -10.28 -15.49
N ALA A 203 -6.32 -9.55 -16.61
CA ALA A 203 -5.21 -9.63 -17.56
C ALA A 203 -4.01 -8.78 -17.11
N THR A 204 -4.23 -7.87 -16.14
CA THR A 204 -3.20 -6.98 -15.64
C THR A 204 -2.32 -7.67 -14.60
N GLY A 205 -1.03 -7.79 -14.88
CA GLY A 205 -0.05 -8.20 -13.88
C GLY A 205 0.03 -9.70 -13.66
N LEU A 206 0.92 -10.07 -12.76
CA LEU A 206 1.11 -11.43 -12.25
C LEU A 206 1.73 -11.30 -10.84
N ARG A 207 2.68 -10.36 -10.72
CA ARG A 207 3.26 -9.90 -9.45
C ARG A 207 3.59 -8.41 -9.56
N GLY A 208 3.40 -7.66 -8.47
CA GLY A 208 3.76 -6.24 -8.39
C GLY A 208 2.70 -5.45 -7.64
N GLY A 209 2.59 -4.16 -7.91
CA GLY A 209 1.54 -3.30 -7.38
C GLY A 209 1.16 -2.17 -8.33
N HIS A 210 0.02 -1.53 -8.07
CA HIS A 210 -0.28 -0.28 -8.76
C HIS A 210 0.77 0.79 -8.47
N VAL A 211 1.14 0.96 -7.21
CA VAL A 211 2.25 1.84 -6.81
C VAL A 211 3.34 1.02 -6.15
N GLU A 212 4.57 1.14 -6.65
CA GLU A 212 5.77 0.63 -6.01
C GLU A 212 6.67 1.79 -5.60
N VAL A 213 7.19 1.74 -4.36
CA VAL A 213 8.29 2.60 -3.90
C VAL A 213 9.48 1.72 -3.57
N ASP A 214 10.57 1.89 -4.31
CA ASP A 214 11.83 1.16 -4.15
C ASP A 214 13.00 2.14 -4.08
N GLY A 215 13.29 2.58 -2.86
CA GLY A 215 14.40 3.47 -2.52
C GLY A 215 14.03 4.95 -2.44
N GLY A 216 12.74 5.29 -2.56
CA GLY A 216 12.29 6.69 -2.59
C GLY A 216 12.05 7.28 -1.20
N ASP A 217 12.46 8.54 -1.02
CA ASP A 217 12.33 9.27 0.26
C ASP A 217 11.30 10.40 0.16
N GLY A 218 10.48 10.60 1.19
CA GLY A 218 9.46 11.66 1.19
C GLY A 218 8.39 11.46 0.12
N VAL A 219 8.04 10.20 -0.18
CA VAL A 219 7.01 9.86 -1.18
C VAL A 219 5.62 9.97 -0.57
N VAL A 220 4.72 10.67 -1.25
CA VAL A 220 3.31 10.83 -0.84
C VAL A 220 2.41 10.22 -1.90
N VAL A 221 1.57 9.26 -1.49
CA VAL A 221 0.47 8.70 -2.28
C VAL A 221 -0.84 9.13 -1.64
N GLU A 222 -1.58 10.02 -2.31
CA GLU A 222 -2.78 10.59 -1.72
C GLU A 222 -3.99 10.72 -2.65
N CYS A 223 -5.18 10.77 -2.04
CA CYS A 223 -6.43 11.09 -2.73
C CYS A 223 -6.73 10.22 -3.96
N SER A 224 -6.18 9.01 -4.01
CA SER A 224 -6.19 8.15 -5.18
C SER A 224 -7.13 6.96 -4.99
N THR A 225 -7.61 6.42 -6.11
CA THR A 225 -8.33 5.15 -6.15
C THR A 225 -7.41 4.11 -6.77
N ILE A 226 -7.20 3.00 -6.07
CA ILE A 226 -6.22 1.98 -6.40
C ILE A 226 -6.92 0.62 -6.36
N GLU A 227 -7.27 0.09 -7.53
CA GLU A 227 -8.21 -1.04 -7.58
C GLU A 227 -8.01 -2.04 -8.70
N ARG A 228 -8.37 -3.29 -8.39
CA ARG A 228 -8.50 -4.38 -9.38
C ARG A 228 -7.20 -4.79 -10.08
N PHE A 229 -6.04 -4.56 -9.46
CA PHE A 229 -4.79 -5.08 -10.00
C PHE A 229 -4.76 -6.61 -9.93
N GLY A 230 -4.74 -7.26 -11.09
CA GLY A 230 -4.69 -8.73 -11.22
C GLY A 230 -5.95 -9.46 -10.74
N GLN A 231 -7.08 -8.78 -10.57
CA GLN A 231 -8.25 -9.38 -9.93
C GLN A 231 -8.90 -10.47 -10.81
N CYS A 232 -8.53 -11.72 -10.56
CA CYS A 232 -9.04 -12.91 -11.25
C CYS A 232 -9.94 -13.77 -10.35
N ALA A 233 -10.86 -14.52 -10.98
CA ALA A 233 -11.56 -15.63 -10.31
C ALA A 233 -10.69 -16.89 -10.34
N GLY A 234 -9.71 -17.01 -9.45
CA GLY A 234 -8.82 -18.19 -9.36
C GLY A 234 -7.45 -17.88 -8.75
N ASP A 235 -6.58 -18.90 -8.71
CA ASP A 235 -5.21 -18.77 -8.21
C ASP A 235 -4.36 -17.87 -9.12
N GLY A 236 -3.50 -17.03 -8.54
CA GLY A 236 -2.15 -16.87 -9.10
C GLY A 236 -1.56 -15.47 -9.18
N HIS A 237 -2.26 -14.42 -8.75
CA HIS A 237 -1.75 -13.06 -8.85
C HIS A 237 -1.28 -12.55 -7.48
N LEU A 238 -0.05 -12.04 -7.43
CA LEU A 238 0.53 -11.34 -6.28
C LEU A 238 0.55 -9.85 -6.57
N ASP A 239 -0.59 -9.34 -7.02
CA ASP A 239 -0.75 -7.97 -7.49
C ASP A 239 -1.38 -7.14 -6.36
N HIS A 240 -0.56 -6.27 -5.77
CA HIS A 240 -0.86 -5.43 -4.61
C HIS A 240 -1.46 -4.08 -5.04
N GLY A 241 -2.11 -3.38 -4.12
CA GLY A 241 -2.44 -1.96 -4.33
C GLY A 241 -1.18 -1.09 -4.27
N VAL A 242 -0.61 -0.99 -3.07
CA VAL A 242 0.63 -0.25 -2.80
C VAL A 242 1.70 -1.19 -2.25
N TYR A 243 2.88 -1.17 -2.84
CA TYR A 243 4.03 -2.00 -2.47
C TYR A 243 5.22 -1.11 -2.10
N LEU A 244 5.64 -1.17 -0.83
CA LEU A 244 6.76 -0.41 -0.30
C LEU A 244 7.91 -1.38 -0.05
N ALA A 245 8.95 -1.30 -0.87
CA ALA A 245 10.15 -2.14 -0.78
C ALA A 245 11.19 -1.48 0.15
N SER A 246 11.54 -0.23 -0.14
CA SER A 246 12.47 0.58 0.67
C SER A 246 12.21 2.07 0.51
N GLY A 247 12.76 2.84 1.45
CA GLY A 247 12.69 4.30 1.48
C GLY A 247 12.42 4.84 2.88
N ALA A 248 12.37 6.16 3.00
CA ALA A 248 12.05 6.85 4.23
C ALA A 248 10.93 7.89 4.07
N ASP A 249 10.26 8.20 5.18
CA ASP A 249 9.26 9.27 5.27
C ASP A 249 8.14 9.16 4.20
N ILE A 250 7.64 7.94 4.00
CA ILE A 250 6.60 7.62 3.00
C ILE A 250 5.21 7.81 3.64
N THR A 251 4.32 8.52 2.96
CA THR A 251 2.93 8.72 3.39
C THR A 251 1.94 8.16 2.38
N VAL A 252 1.05 7.28 2.84
CA VAL A 252 -0.11 6.78 2.08
C VAL A 252 -1.36 7.27 2.78
N ARG A 253 -2.06 8.26 2.21
CA ARG A 253 -3.23 8.85 2.88
C ARG A 253 -4.41 9.15 1.98
N ASP A 254 -5.61 9.17 2.55
CA ASP A 254 -6.82 9.56 1.82
C ASP A 254 -7.13 8.73 0.57
N ASN A 255 -6.64 7.49 0.50
CA ASN A 255 -6.86 6.63 -0.68
C ASN A 255 -8.06 5.69 -0.49
N VAL A 256 -8.63 5.25 -1.61
CA VAL A 256 -9.51 4.07 -1.69
C VAL A 256 -8.72 2.94 -2.33
N ILE A 257 -8.41 1.89 -1.57
CA ILE A 257 -7.59 0.76 -1.99
C ILE A 257 -8.42 -0.52 -1.88
N ARG A 258 -8.86 -1.04 -3.02
CA ARG A 258 -9.85 -2.12 -3.00
C ARG A 258 -9.71 -3.12 -4.11
N ASP A 259 -10.23 -4.32 -3.86
CA ASP A 259 -10.40 -5.34 -4.90
C ASP A 259 -9.09 -5.72 -5.61
N ASN A 260 -7.92 -5.43 -5.03
CA ASN A 260 -6.64 -5.89 -5.58
C ASN A 260 -6.50 -7.39 -5.30
N SER A 261 -5.88 -8.11 -6.23
CA SER A 261 -5.84 -9.58 -6.13
C SER A 261 -5.13 -10.06 -4.87
N SER A 262 -4.09 -9.36 -4.41
CA SER A 262 -3.33 -9.75 -3.23
C SER A 262 -3.58 -8.81 -2.05
N ARG A 263 -2.64 -7.93 -1.71
CA ARG A 263 -2.76 -7.04 -0.54
C ARG A 263 -3.18 -5.65 -0.95
N GLY A 264 -3.90 -4.95 -0.06
CA GLY A 264 -4.14 -3.52 -0.22
C GLY A 264 -2.81 -2.75 -0.16
N ILE A 265 -2.11 -2.87 0.96
CA ILE A 265 -0.78 -2.26 1.18
C ILE A 265 0.19 -3.32 1.70
N GLN A 266 1.40 -3.37 1.15
CA GLN A 266 2.47 -4.26 1.59
C GLN A 266 3.74 -3.45 1.86
N LEU A 267 4.29 -3.60 3.06
CA LEU A 267 5.65 -3.20 3.41
C LEU A 267 6.49 -4.47 3.40
N ASN A 268 7.50 -4.55 2.54
CA ASN A 268 8.26 -5.77 2.36
C ASN A 268 9.75 -5.52 2.24
N THR A 269 10.48 -5.84 3.31
CA THR A 269 11.93 -5.75 3.37
C THR A 269 12.56 -7.15 3.50
N GLU A 270 11.83 -8.22 3.16
CA GLU A 270 12.23 -9.61 3.42
C GLU A 270 13.70 -9.90 3.09
N GLY A 271 14.42 -10.48 4.07
CA GLY A 271 15.83 -10.84 3.93
C GLY A 271 16.81 -9.67 3.81
N GLY A 272 16.32 -8.42 3.77
CA GLY A 272 17.09 -7.24 3.40
C GLY A 272 17.34 -7.10 1.89
N ASP A 273 16.77 -7.99 1.08
CA ASP A 273 16.95 -7.95 -0.39
C ASP A 273 16.30 -6.71 -1.00
N PHE A 274 15.28 -6.17 -0.33
CA PHE A 274 14.55 -4.98 -0.73
C PHE A 274 14.95 -3.72 0.06
N GLY A 275 16.01 -3.77 0.88
CA GLY A 275 16.47 -2.63 1.67
C GLY A 275 15.78 -2.47 3.03
N THR A 276 15.49 -1.23 3.42
CA THR A 276 14.87 -0.88 4.71
C THR A 276 13.76 0.16 4.53
N LEU A 277 12.78 0.14 5.42
CA LEU A 277 11.72 1.15 5.51
C LEU A 277 11.79 1.88 6.84
N ASP A 278 11.70 3.21 6.80
CA ASP A 278 11.85 4.05 7.98
C ASP A 278 10.96 5.30 7.94
N GLY A 279 9.96 5.36 8.83
CA GLY A 279 9.01 6.49 8.84
C GLY A 279 7.93 6.30 7.79
N VAL A 280 7.03 5.33 7.99
CA VAL A 280 5.89 5.12 7.09
C VAL A 280 4.61 5.54 7.80
N THR A 281 3.82 6.40 7.17
CA THR A 281 2.49 6.80 7.67
C THR A 281 1.42 6.30 6.73
N ILE A 282 0.49 5.49 7.24
CA ILE A 282 -0.69 5.02 6.53
C ILE A 282 -1.91 5.58 7.26
N GLU A 283 -2.56 6.58 6.70
CA GLU A 283 -3.66 7.24 7.40
C GLU A 283 -4.87 7.60 6.55
N ARG A 284 -6.06 7.56 7.16
CA ARG A 284 -7.31 7.99 6.48
C ARG A 284 -7.55 7.31 5.13
N ASN A 285 -7.10 6.07 4.99
CA ASN A 285 -7.39 5.24 3.81
C ASN A 285 -8.62 4.37 4.06
N ARG A 286 -9.30 4.04 2.97
CA ARG A 286 -10.34 3.01 2.90
C ARG A 286 -9.77 1.79 2.20
N ILE A 287 -9.57 0.71 2.94
CA ILE A 287 -8.84 -0.50 2.50
C ILE A 287 -9.77 -1.71 2.62
N ASN A 288 -10.30 -2.20 1.50
CA ASN A 288 -11.33 -3.23 1.55
C ASN A 288 -11.36 -4.20 0.38
N GLY A 289 -11.85 -5.42 0.62
CA GLY A 289 -12.05 -6.41 -0.45
C GLY A 289 -10.77 -6.84 -1.16
N ASN A 290 -9.59 -6.59 -0.58
CA ASN A 290 -8.33 -7.05 -1.15
C ASN A 290 -8.13 -8.54 -0.80
N GLY A 291 -7.50 -9.27 -1.71
CA GLY A 291 -7.17 -10.68 -1.55
C GLY A 291 -8.20 -11.64 -2.14
N HIS A 292 -7.75 -12.84 -2.51
CA HIS A 292 -8.55 -13.98 -2.97
C HIS A 292 -8.12 -15.32 -2.34
N ARG A 293 -7.02 -15.37 -1.57
CA ARG A 293 -6.54 -16.55 -0.84
C ARG A 293 -5.90 -16.20 0.51
N ALA A 294 -5.57 -17.24 1.30
CA ALA A 294 -4.85 -17.09 2.56
C ALA A 294 -3.60 -16.22 2.42
N TYR A 295 -3.28 -15.48 3.49
CA TYR A 295 -2.15 -14.53 3.56
C TYR A 295 -2.28 -13.30 2.65
N GLU A 296 -3.48 -12.99 2.18
CA GLU A 296 -3.77 -11.78 1.40
C GLU A 296 -4.64 -10.83 2.22
N ASP A 297 -4.02 -9.71 2.58
CA ASP A 297 -4.40 -8.86 3.71
C ASP A 297 -4.86 -7.47 3.24
N GLY A 298 -5.53 -6.73 4.12
CA GLY A 298 -5.67 -5.28 3.94
C GLY A 298 -4.31 -4.60 3.93
N ILE A 299 -3.56 -4.79 5.02
CA ILE A 299 -2.18 -4.31 5.20
C ILE A 299 -1.29 -5.45 5.68
N VAL A 300 -0.10 -5.61 5.11
CA VAL A 300 0.94 -6.49 5.66
C VAL A 300 2.25 -5.75 5.91
N ILE A 301 2.90 -6.10 7.01
CA ILE A 301 4.26 -5.70 7.38
C ILE A 301 5.12 -6.97 7.40
N ASN A 302 6.03 -7.09 6.43
CA ASN A 302 6.93 -8.23 6.29
C ASN A 302 8.39 -7.79 6.47
N GLY A 303 8.83 -7.82 7.73
CA GLY A 303 10.18 -7.44 8.13
C GLY A 303 10.95 -8.66 8.66
N THR A 304 11.82 -9.26 7.83
CA THR A 304 12.63 -10.42 8.21
C THR A 304 14.13 -10.18 7.99
N GLY A 305 14.97 -10.96 8.68
CA GLY A 305 16.41 -10.95 8.47
C GLY A 305 17.04 -9.57 8.72
N THR A 306 17.77 -9.05 7.72
CA THR A 306 18.44 -7.75 7.80
C THR A 306 17.62 -6.57 7.27
N GLY A 307 16.45 -6.82 6.67
CA GLY A 307 15.61 -5.74 6.17
C GLY A 307 14.66 -5.26 7.25
N THR A 308 15.01 -4.12 7.85
CA THR A 308 14.24 -3.54 8.96
C THR A 308 13.10 -2.66 8.47
N ILE A 309 11.95 -2.75 9.14
CA ILE A 309 10.84 -1.81 9.00
C ILE A 309 10.69 -1.10 10.36
N ARG A 310 10.79 0.22 10.41
CA ARG A 310 10.66 0.94 11.69
C ARG A 310 9.92 2.27 11.56
N ARG A 311 9.42 2.77 12.70
CA ARG A 311 8.65 4.02 12.78
C ARG A 311 7.45 4.01 11.83
N VAL A 312 6.55 3.02 11.98
CA VAL A 312 5.33 2.95 11.16
C VAL A 312 4.14 3.39 12.00
N THR A 313 3.36 4.33 11.45
CA THR A 313 2.07 4.75 12.01
C THR A 313 0.96 4.31 11.06
N ILE A 314 0.02 3.53 11.57
CA ILE A 314 -1.22 3.15 10.88
C ILE A 314 -2.37 3.75 11.68
N ALA A 315 -2.99 4.81 11.15
CA ALA A 315 -3.99 5.54 11.92
C ALA A 315 -5.21 5.99 11.12
N HIS A 316 -6.38 6.04 11.76
CA HIS A 316 -7.59 6.59 11.15
C HIS A 316 -8.02 5.90 9.83
N ASN A 317 -7.69 4.62 9.63
CA ASN A 317 -8.08 3.88 8.44
C ASN A 317 -9.39 3.12 8.64
N LEU A 318 -10.15 2.95 7.57
CA LEU A 318 -11.25 1.98 7.47
C LEU A 318 -10.73 0.72 6.80
N ILE A 319 -10.63 -0.38 7.53
CA ILE A 319 -10.04 -1.65 7.06
C ILE A 319 -11.08 -2.76 7.19
N TYR A 320 -11.66 -3.22 6.09
CA TYR A 320 -12.80 -4.13 6.18
C TYR A 320 -12.95 -5.11 5.02
N GLY A 321 -13.53 -6.27 5.30
CA GLY A 321 -13.85 -7.27 4.28
C GLY A 321 -12.65 -7.74 3.44
N ASN A 322 -11.42 -7.59 3.94
CA ASN A 322 -10.23 -8.16 3.28
C ASN A 322 -10.20 -9.68 3.51
N PHE A 323 -9.60 -10.40 2.56
CA PHE A 323 -9.79 -11.84 2.45
C PHE A 323 -9.27 -12.63 3.66
N TYR A 324 -8.05 -12.34 4.12
CA TYR A 324 -7.38 -13.07 5.20
C TYR A 324 -7.34 -12.32 6.54
N ALA A 325 -6.79 -11.10 6.56
CA ALA A 325 -6.72 -10.25 7.74
C ALA A 325 -6.82 -8.77 7.37
N GLY A 326 -7.18 -7.92 8.34
CA GLY A 326 -7.13 -6.48 8.16
C GLY A 326 -5.70 -5.96 8.21
N LEU A 327 -4.94 -6.42 9.21
CA LEU A 327 -3.52 -6.13 9.40
C LEU A 327 -2.75 -7.41 9.73
N ARG A 328 -1.60 -7.62 9.10
CA ARG A 328 -0.73 -8.77 9.38
C ARG A 328 0.73 -8.35 9.59
N PHE A 329 1.36 -8.97 10.59
CA PHE A 329 2.80 -8.85 10.86
C PHE A 329 3.50 -10.18 10.59
N VAL A 330 4.67 -10.10 9.95
CA VAL A 330 5.51 -11.24 9.62
C VAL A 330 6.96 -10.89 9.91
N GLY A 331 7.63 -11.75 10.67
CA GLY A 331 9.03 -11.60 11.02
C GLY A 331 9.31 -10.70 12.22
N ALA A 332 10.58 -10.66 12.61
CA ALA A 332 11.05 -10.01 13.83
C ALA A 332 11.83 -8.70 13.58
N ALA A 333 12.04 -8.29 12.34
CA ALA A 333 12.83 -7.12 11.98
C ALA A 333 11.96 -5.84 11.90
N GLN A 334 11.10 -5.67 12.90
CA GLN A 334 10.18 -4.55 13.01
C GLN A 334 10.25 -3.91 14.40
N SER A 335 10.16 -2.58 14.45
CA SER A 335 10.17 -1.84 15.72
C SER A 335 9.47 -0.49 15.62
N GLU A 336 9.05 0.06 16.77
CA GLU A 336 8.44 1.39 16.87
C GLU A 336 7.17 1.52 16.00
N MET A 337 6.26 0.55 16.13
CA MET A 337 5.02 0.50 15.39
C MET A 337 3.86 1.07 16.22
N VAL A 338 3.02 1.89 15.59
CA VAL A 338 1.82 2.45 16.21
C VAL A 338 0.62 2.17 15.31
N VAL A 339 -0.35 1.42 15.82
CA VAL A 339 -1.62 1.12 15.16
C VAL A 339 -2.73 1.72 15.99
N ARG A 340 -3.25 2.88 15.59
CA ARG A 340 -4.17 3.63 16.44
C ARG A 340 -5.41 4.14 15.74
N ALA A 341 -6.54 4.15 16.45
CA ALA A 341 -7.76 4.76 15.94
C ALA A 341 -8.17 4.27 14.54
N ASN A 342 -8.02 2.98 14.24
CA ASN A 342 -8.52 2.40 12.99
C ASN A 342 -9.84 1.68 13.23
N THR A 343 -10.70 1.61 12.22
CA THR A 343 -11.90 0.76 12.25
C THR A 343 -11.64 -0.51 11.47
N PHE A 344 -11.68 -1.66 12.16
CA PHE A 344 -11.59 -3.00 11.58
C PHE A 344 -12.98 -3.64 11.55
N TYR A 345 -13.43 -4.11 10.39
CA TYR A 345 -14.74 -4.73 10.24
C TYR A 345 -14.72 -5.96 9.34
N GLU A 346 -15.07 -7.12 9.90
CA GLU A 346 -15.26 -8.38 9.17
C GLU A 346 -14.11 -8.73 8.21
N ASN A 347 -12.86 -8.55 8.63
CA ASN A 347 -11.73 -9.10 7.87
C ASN A 347 -11.61 -10.62 8.10
N GLY A 348 -11.03 -11.33 7.13
CA GLY A 348 -10.83 -12.78 7.23
C GLY A 348 -12.09 -13.62 6.95
N ILE A 349 -13.18 -13.00 6.50
CA ILE A 349 -14.41 -13.72 6.16
C ILE A 349 -14.28 -14.54 4.87
N GLY A 350 -13.35 -14.19 3.98
CA GLY A 350 -13.10 -14.89 2.72
C GLY A 350 -12.40 -16.23 2.92
N GLU A 351 -11.57 -16.36 3.95
CA GLU A 351 -10.79 -17.56 4.22
C GLU A 351 -11.57 -18.57 5.09
N ALA A 352 -11.81 -19.76 4.53
CA ALA A 352 -12.52 -20.85 5.21
C ALA A 352 -11.58 -21.73 6.07
N GLY A 353 -10.29 -21.75 5.76
CA GLY A 353 -9.24 -22.45 6.50
C GLY A 353 -8.41 -21.52 7.38
N GLY A 354 -7.27 -22.00 7.87
CA GLY A 354 -6.30 -21.18 8.63
C GLY A 354 -6.83 -20.60 9.94
N SER A 355 -6.08 -19.66 10.49
CA SER A 355 -6.46 -18.86 11.66
C SER A 355 -6.63 -17.39 11.25
N PRO A 356 -7.61 -17.03 10.40
CA PRO A 356 -7.84 -15.64 10.02
C PRO A 356 -8.32 -14.82 11.23
N SER A 357 -7.93 -13.56 11.26
CA SER A 357 -8.25 -12.61 12.33
C SER A 357 -8.25 -11.17 11.80
N GLU A 358 -8.73 -10.23 12.60
CA GLU A 358 -8.66 -8.80 12.23
C GLU A 358 -7.22 -8.32 12.19
N ILE A 359 -6.44 -8.71 13.20
CA ILE A 359 -5.00 -8.48 13.30
C ILE A 359 -4.32 -9.85 13.44
N ASN A 360 -3.34 -10.15 12.60
CA ASN A 360 -2.67 -11.44 12.59
C ASN A 360 -1.16 -11.31 12.81
N LEU A 361 -0.61 -12.24 13.59
CA LEU A 361 0.82 -12.44 13.81
C LEU A 361 1.15 -13.83 13.27
N ASP A 362 2.17 -13.96 12.42
CA ASP A 362 2.44 -15.24 11.75
C ASP A 362 3.57 -16.06 12.38
N ASP A 363 4.51 -15.44 13.08
CA ASP A 363 5.67 -16.14 13.64
C ASP A 363 6.21 -15.52 14.94
N VAL A 364 7.28 -16.15 15.45
CA VAL A 364 8.06 -15.66 16.59
C VAL A 364 8.72 -14.34 16.21
N GLY A 365 8.49 -13.31 17.02
CA GLY A 365 8.96 -11.95 16.77
C GLY A 365 8.01 -11.06 15.98
N SER A 366 7.00 -11.61 15.29
CA SER A 366 5.92 -10.83 14.67
C SER A 366 5.28 -9.90 15.70
N GLY A 367 5.12 -8.63 15.33
CA GLY A 367 4.50 -7.64 16.22
C GLY A 367 5.46 -6.98 17.22
N ALA A 368 6.77 -7.28 17.22
CA ALA A 368 7.70 -6.67 18.19
C ALA A 368 7.58 -5.13 18.23
N ASP A 369 7.66 -4.56 19.45
CA ASP A 369 7.56 -3.14 19.76
C ASP A 369 6.39 -2.42 19.05
N THR A 370 5.20 -3.03 19.07
CA THR A 370 3.98 -2.50 18.45
C THR A 370 2.95 -2.14 19.52
N ALA A 371 2.54 -0.88 19.53
CA ALA A 371 1.39 -0.41 20.31
C ALA A 371 0.13 -0.39 19.43
N VAL A 372 -0.89 -1.16 19.81
CA VAL A 372 -2.19 -1.18 19.16
C VAL A 372 -3.21 -0.59 20.14
N THR A 373 -3.75 0.60 19.83
CA THR A 373 -4.62 1.33 20.76
C THR A 373 -5.77 2.10 20.12
N ARG A 374 -6.87 2.28 20.84
CA ARG A 374 -8.06 3.04 20.43
C ARG A 374 -8.68 2.61 19.11
N ASN A 375 -8.43 1.38 18.67
CA ASN A 375 -9.06 0.85 17.48
C ASN A 375 -10.50 0.43 17.80
N LEU A 376 -11.36 0.53 16.79
CA LEU A 376 -12.72 -0.01 16.82
C LEU A 376 -12.72 -1.30 16.01
N VAL A 377 -12.90 -2.44 16.67
CA VAL A 377 -12.89 -3.74 16.02
C VAL A 377 -14.26 -4.39 16.14
N VAL A 378 -14.92 -4.65 15.03
CA VAL A 378 -16.21 -5.36 15.01
C VAL A 378 -16.08 -6.58 14.13
N SER A 379 -16.01 -7.76 14.75
CA SER A 379 -15.67 -8.99 14.04
C SER A 379 -16.49 -10.20 14.44
N SER A 380 -16.73 -11.07 13.45
CA SER A 380 -17.20 -12.44 13.66
C SER A 380 -16.04 -13.43 13.90
N ARG A 381 -14.80 -13.02 13.61
CA ARG A 381 -13.56 -13.78 13.77
C ARG A 381 -12.76 -13.29 14.98
N PRO A 382 -11.83 -14.10 15.52
CA PRO A 382 -10.97 -13.65 16.61
C PRO A 382 -10.29 -12.32 16.27
N LEU A 383 -10.17 -11.43 17.26
CA LEU A 383 -9.36 -10.20 17.13
C LEU A 383 -7.94 -10.53 16.69
N ILE A 384 -7.33 -11.50 17.35
CA ILE A 384 -6.00 -12.02 17.08
C ILE A 384 -6.00 -13.55 17.14
N ALA A 385 -5.37 -14.18 16.16
CA ALA A 385 -5.33 -15.63 16.05
C ALA A 385 -4.31 -16.28 17.00
N ASN A 386 -3.12 -15.71 17.10
CA ASN A 386 -2.01 -16.18 17.93
C ASN A 386 -1.18 -15.00 18.43
N CYS A 387 -0.59 -15.14 19.62
CA CYS A 387 0.26 -14.11 20.22
C CYS A 387 1.76 -14.45 20.19
N TYR A 388 2.13 -15.70 19.88
CA TYR A 388 3.52 -16.21 19.95
C TYR A 388 4.29 -15.70 21.17
N ASP A 389 5.46 -15.09 20.98
CA ASP A 389 6.24 -14.40 22.02
C ASP A 389 6.10 -12.87 21.96
N ALA A 390 5.13 -12.35 21.19
CA ALA A 390 4.99 -10.93 20.87
C ALA A 390 4.77 -10.07 22.13
N ALA A 391 3.98 -10.55 23.09
CA ALA A 391 3.75 -9.84 24.36
C ALA A 391 5.05 -9.57 25.13
N GLY A 392 5.96 -10.56 25.18
CA GLY A 392 7.28 -10.42 25.80
C GLY A 392 8.23 -9.51 25.02
N ARG A 393 7.88 -9.15 23.79
CA ARG A 393 8.60 -8.26 22.88
C ARG A 393 7.94 -6.89 22.71
N GLY A 394 7.04 -6.52 23.62
CA GLY A 394 6.42 -5.20 23.60
C GLY A 394 5.25 -5.04 22.61
N PHE A 395 4.72 -6.12 22.02
CA PHE A 395 3.42 -6.05 21.36
C PHE A 395 2.32 -5.94 22.43
N GLY A 396 1.44 -4.96 22.29
CA GLY A 396 0.28 -4.81 23.17
C GLY A 396 -0.97 -4.34 22.42
N LEU A 397 -2.09 -5.02 22.69
CA LEU A 397 -3.45 -4.57 22.38
C LEU A 397 -4.05 -3.99 23.67
N ASP A 398 -4.16 -2.67 23.73
CA ASP A 398 -4.63 -1.94 24.90
C ASP A 398 -5.56 -0.79 24.52
N ASP A 399 -6.54 -0.50 25.38
CA ASP A 399 -7.56 0.52 25.14
C ASP A 399 -8.17 0.40 23.73
N ASP A 400 -8.58 -0.80 23.30
CA ASP A 400 -9.33 -1.01 22.06
C ASP A 400 -10.80 -1.37 22.36
N LEU A 401 -11.72 -0.93 21.50
CA LEU A 401 -13.14 -1.28 21.60
C LEU A 401 -13.44 -2.46 20.67
N VAL A 402 -13.85 -3.58 21.26
CA VAL A 402 -14.17 -4.82 20.53
C VAL A 402 -15.66 -5.13 20.60
N GLY A 403 -16.28 -5.30 19.44
CA GLY A 403 -17.64 -5.80 19.27
C GLY A 403 -17.69 -7.07 18.41
N GLY A 404 -18.85 -7.73 18.41
CA GLY A 404 -19.08 -8.95 17.63
C GLY A 404 -18.84 -10.26 18.40
N SER A 405 -18.86 -11.39 17.69
CA SER A 405 -18.84 -12.73 18.28
C SER A 405 -17.46 -13.38 18.36
N GLY A 406 -16.45 -12.78 17.72
CA GLY A 406 -15.12 -13.37 17.58
C GLY A 406 -14.30 -13.46 18.87
N GLY A 407 -14.60 -12.60 19.84
CA GLY A 407 -13.88 -12.52 21.11
C GLY A 407 -12.50 -11.87 21.00
N ALA A 408 -11.98 -11.42 22.15
CA ALA A 408 -10.71 -10.69 22.28
C ALA A 408 -9.69 -11.46 23.14
N GLY A 409 -9.62 -12.79 23.00
CA GLY A 409 -8.71 -13.61 23.80
C GLY A 409 -7.28 -13.63 23.27
N GLY A 410 -6.30 -13.88 24.15
CA GLY A 410 -4.89 -14.06 23.83
C GLY A 410 -3.97 -13.44 24.88
N ASP A 411 -2.77 -13.98 25.05
CA ASP A 411 -1.79 -13.50 26.06
C ASP A 411 -1.27 -12.08 25.77
N CYS A 412 -1.47 -11.59 24.54
CA CYS A 412 -1.07 -10.26 24.07
C CYS A 412 -2.20 -9.23 24.09
N VAL A 413 -3.40 -9.60 24.56
CA VAL A 413 -4.52 -8.69 24.78
C VAL A 413 -4.51 -8.25 26.24
N SER A 414 -4.00 -7.05 26.50
CA SER A 414 -3.82 -6.52 27.86
C SER A 414 -5.02 -5.72 28.36
N GLY A 415 -5.78 -5.07 27.47
CA GLY A 415 -6.93 -4.25 27.85
C GLY A 415 -7.85 -3.98 26.68
N VAL A 416 -9.08 -4.50 26.74
CA VAL A 416 -10.12 -4.20 25.74
C VAL A 416 -11.43 -3.83 26.42
N VAL A 417 -12.14 -2.89 25.81
CA VAL A 417 -13.53 -2.58 26.14
C VAL A 417 -14.41 -3.41 25.23
N SER A 418 -15.41 -4.10 25.78
CA SER A 418 -16.39 -4.82 24.96
C SER A 418 -17.72 -4.07 24.91
N ALA A 419 -18.24 -3.81 23.71
CA ALA A 419 -19.54 -3.18 23.52
C ALA A 419 -20.30 -3.77 22.32
N THR A 420 -21.62 -3.58 22.30
CA THR A 420 -22.40 -3.82 21.08
C THR A 420 -22.32 -2.58 20.20
N VAL A 421 -21.55 -2.68 19.13
CA VAL A 421 -21.35 -1.57 18.18
C VAL A 421 -22.41 -1.64 17.09
N THR A 422 -23.02 -0.50 16.79
CA THR A 422 -23.91 -0.31 15.65
C THR A 422 -23.33 0.76 14.74
N PHE A 423 -23.17 0.43 13.46
CA PHE A 423 -22.80 1.37 12.41
C PHE A 423 -24.05 1.92 11.73
N ASP A 424 -23.94 3.13 11.18
CA ASP A 424 -25.03 3.77 10.44
C ASP A 424 -25.37 3.00 9.15
N ASP A 425 -24.36 2.62 8.35
CA ASP A 425 -24.52 1.74 7.19
C ASP A 425 -23.21 1.02 6.79
N ALA A 426 -22.83 -0.01 7.55
CA ALA A 426 -21.63 -0.80 7.27
C ALA A 426 -21.64 -1.47 5.88
N ALA A 427 -22.82 -1.69 5.28
CA ALA A 427 -22.93 -2.32 3.96
C ALA A 427 -22.49 -1.39 2.82
N SER A 428 -22.72 -0.09 2.95
CA SER A 428 -22.10 0.92 2.07
C SER A 428 -20.70 1.33 2.54
N GLY A 429 -20.25 0.73 3.65
CA GLY A 429 -19.01 1.00 4.38
C GLY A 429 -18.97 2.38 5.03
N ASP A 430 -20.13 2.93 5.38
CA ASP A 430 -20.25 4.03 6.33
C ASP A 430 -20.11 3.46 7.75
N PHE A 431 -18.95 3.71 8.36
CA PHE A 431 -18.61 3.22 9.69
C PHE A 431 -18.74 4.27 10.78
N HIS A 432 -19.49 5.35 10.53
CA HIS A 432 -19.95 6.20 11.63
C HIS A 432 -20.79 5.35 12.59
N THR A 433 -20.58 5.59 13.88
CA THR A 433 -21.20 4.82 14.95
C THR A 433 -21.99 5.75 15.86
N SER A 434 -23.21 5.32 16.18
CA SER A 434 -24.06 5.97 17.18
C SER A 434 -23.87 5.39 18.59
N THR A 435 -22.93 4.44 18.74
CA THR A 435 -22.63 3.76 20.00
C THR A 435 -21.80 4.70 20.90
N PRO A 436 -22.31 5.14 22.06
CA PRO A 436 -21.59 6.11 22.90
C PRO A 436 -20.21 5.64 23.37
N GLU A 437 -20.05 4.34 23.64
CA GLU A 437 -18.79 3.73 24.05
C GLU A 437 -17.72 3.79 22.93
N ALA A 438 -18.13 3.96 21.68
CA ALA A 438 -17.23 4.10 20.54
C ALA A 438 -16.78 5.55 20.30
N ALA A 439 -17.28 6.53 21.08
CA ALA A 439 -16.88 7.93 20.99
C ALA A 439 -15.45 8.10 21.51
N GLY A 440 -14.45 7.90 20.65
CA GLY A 440 -13.03 7.88 21.00
C GLY A 440 -12.26 6.73 20.37
N TYR A 441 -12.95 5.80 19.71
CA TYR A 441 -12.36 4.66 19.03
C TYR A 441 -12.61 4.73 17.53
N GLY A 442 -11.72 4.07 16.77
CA GLY A 442 -11.90 3.89 15.35
C GLY A 442 -11.55 5.09 14.50
N ALA A 443 -11.81 4.96 13.20
CA ALA A 443 -11.26 5.84 12.18
C ALA A 443 -11.69 7.31 12.29
N TYR A 444 -12.86 7.55 12.88
CA TYR A 444 -13.43 8.87 13.11
C TYR A 444 -13.19 9.42 14.52
N ALA A 445 -12.36 8.76 15.32
CA ALA A 445 -11.95 9.26 16.63
C ALA A 445 -11.23 10.61 16.50
N PRO A 446 -11.37 11.49 17.51
CA PRO A 446 -10.73 12.81 17.56
C PRO A 446 -9.20 12.74 17.58
#